data_AF-A0A2E4T517-F1
#
_entry.id   AF-A0A2E4T517-F1
#
_cell.length_a   1.000
_cell.length_b   1.000
_cell.length_c   1.000
_cell.angle_alpha   90.00
_cell.angle_beta   90.00
_cell.angle_gamma   90.00
#
_symmetry.space_group_name_H-M   'P 1'
#
loop_
_entity.id
_entity.type
_entity.pdbx_description
1 polymer ?
#
loop_
_entity_poly.entity_id
_entity_poly.type
_entity_poly.pdbx_seq_one_letter_code
_entity_poly.pdbx_strand_id
1 'polypeptide(L)'
;MSKKSEKYKKSLEETYDQAFSYTENINDDKLDTKLSTEQSIRTAIQTLISEYHGTREQLLWTKWGQGIPRSESRSLIADLSAARTEFISYFLDMNDNQLEQNVAPAEGESAESLINKMLSLEKQLLSLLKENI
;
A
#
# COMPACT_ATOMS: atom_id res chain seq x y z
N MET A 1 1.73 -2.39 -25.76
CA MET A 1 0.60 -2.80 -24.91
C MET A 1 -0.69 -2.65 -25.73
N SER A 2 -1.82 -3.25 -25.31
CA SER A 2 -3.10 -3.02 -26.01
C SER A 2 -3.63 -1.62 -25.70
N LYS A 3 -4.11 -0.89 -26.72
CA LYS A 3 -4.76 0.43 -26.59
C LYS A 3 -5.90 0.42 -25.55
N LYS A 4 -6.60 -0.71 -25.40
CA LYS A 4 -7.67 -0.85 -24.38
C LYS A 4 -7.11 -0.91 -22.97
N SER A 5 -6.06 -1.70 -22.75
CA SER A 5 -5.40 -1.82 -21.43
C SER A 5 -4.78 -0.50 -20.98
N GLU A 6 -4.16 0.25 -21.91
CA GLU A 6 -3.62 1.59 -21.64
C GLU A 6 -4.73 2.57 -21.26
N LYS A 7 -5.87 2.53 -21.95
CA LYS A 7 -7.04 3.36 -21.62
C LYS A 7 -7.54 3.06 -20.19
N TYR A 8 -7.72 1.80 -19.83
CA TYR A 8 -8.19 1.44 -18.48
C TYR A 8 -7.19 1.84 -17.40
N LYS A 9 -5.88 1.62 -17.63
CA LYS A 9 -4.82 2.07 -16.73
C LYS A 9 -4.91 3.56 -16.49
N LYS A 10 -4.97 4.36 -17.57
CA LYS A 10 -5.05 5.83 -17.48
C LYS A 10 -6.29 6.28 -16.70
N SER A 11 -7.45 5.68 -16.95
CA SER A 11 -8.68 6.03 -16.22
C SER A 11 -8.61 5.70 -14.72
N LEU A 12 -7.97 4.59 -14.35
CA LEU A 12 -7.74 4.27 -12.93
C LEU A 12 -6.75 5.25 -12.29
N GLU A 13 -5.68 5.63 -13.00
CA GLU A 13 -4.71 6.63 -12.54
C GLU A 13 -5.37 8.01 -12.33
N GLU A 14 -6.17 8.48 -13.30
CA GLU A 14 -6.93 9.73 -13.17
C GLU A 14 -7.92 9.70 -11.99
N THR A 15 -8.55 8.55 -11.74
CA THR A 15 -9.46 8.38 -10.59
C THR A 15 -8.70 8.39 -9.28
N TYR A 16 -7.52 7.75 -9.24
CA TYR A 16 -6.64 7.75 -8.09
C TYR A 16 -6.18 9.16 -7.75
N ASP A 17 -5.71 9.94 -8.72
CA ASP A 17 -5.24 11.31 -8.50
C ASP A 17 -6.35 12.20 -7.92
N GLN A 18 -7.59 12.05 -8.41
CA GLN A 18 -8.75 12.75 -7.86
C GLN A 18 -9.06 12.29 -6.44
N ALA A 19 -9.09 10.98 -6.19
CA ALA A 19 -9.38 10.41 -4.88
C ALA A 19 -8.31 10.79 -3.84
N PHE A 20 -7.05 10.87 -4.24
CA PHE A 20 -5.92 11.16 -3.38
C PHE A 20 -6.10 12.47 -2.61
N SER A 21 -6.56 13.53 -3.30
CA SER A 21 -6.84 14.83 -2.70
C SER A 21 -7.91 14.81 -1.60
N TYR A 22 -8.84 13.84 -1.66
CA TYR A 22 -9.86 13.65 -0.63
C TYR A 22 -9.36 12.75 0.50
N THR A 23 -8.57 11.73 0.20
CA THR A 23 -8.07 10.76 1.18
C THR A 23 -6.92 11.29 2.03
N GLU A 24 -6.09 12.20 1.52
CA GLU A 24 -4.95 12.77 2.27
C GLU A 24 -5.37 13.50 3.56
N ASN A 25 -6.62 13.98 3.61
CA ASN A 25 -7.18 14.74 4.73
C ASN A 25 -8.02 13.88 5.68
N ILE A 26 -8.09 12.56 5.46
CA ILE A 26 -8.79 11.62 6.33
C ILE A 26 -7.82 11.20 7.45
N ASN A 27 -8.18 11.58 8.67
CA ASN A 27 -7.54 11.19 9.92
C ASN A 27 -8.47 10.24 10.70
N ASP A 28 -7.93 9.61 11.74
CA ASP A 28 -8.60 8.53 12.47
C ASP A 28 -9.96 8.93 13.06
N ASP A 29 -10.12 10.17 13.51
CA ASP A 29 -11.38 10.74 14.03
C ASP A 29 -12.48 10.84 12.96
N LYS A 30 -12.12 10.94 11.68
CA LYS A 30 -13.11 10.96 10.59
C LYS A 30 -13.54 9.58 10.14
N LEU A 31 -12.81 8.51 10.49
CA LEU A 31 -13.06 7.17 9.94
C LEU A 31 -14.47 6.64 10.21
N ASP A 32 -15.10 7.04 11.31
CA ASP A 32 -16.46 6.61 11.65
C ASP A 32 -17.56 7.59 11.16
N THR A 33 -17.19 8.66 10.46
CA THR A 33 -18.12 9.59 9.81
C THR A 33 -18.97 8.85 8.78
N LYS A 34 -20.30 9.07 8.84
CA LYS A 34 -21.25 8.46 7.91
C LYS A 34 -21.27 9.21 6.57
N LEU A 35 -21.19 8.43 5.49
CA LEU A 35 -21.42 8.89 4.12
C LEU A 35 -22.92 8.90 3.80
N SER A 36 -23.29 9.45 2.65
CA SER A 36 -24.69 9.46 2.16
C SER A 36 -25.29 8.06 1.97
N THR A 37 -24.44 7.02 1.94
CA THR A 37 -24.83 5.61 1.86
C THR A 37 -25.06 4.97 3.24
N GLU A 38 -25.01 5.74 4.33
CA GLU A 38 -25.08 5.28 5.73
C GLU A 38 -23.91 4.39 6.20
N GLN A 39 -22.97 4.07 5.30
CA GLN A 39 -21.71 3.43 5.62
C GLN A 39 -20.73 4.45 6.20
N SER A 40 -19.83 4.03 7.09
CA SER A 40 -18.74 4.90 7.52
C SER A 40 -17.66 4.99 6.44
N ILE A 41 -16.84 6.05 6.50
CA ILE A 41 -15.63 6.18 5.65
C ILE A 41 -14.75 4.93 5.75
N ARG A 42 -14.53 4.42 6.97
CA ARG A 42 -13.79 3.19 7.24
C ARG A 42 -14.35 2.02 6.45
N THR A 43 -15.65 1.77 6.56
CA THR A 43 -16.29 0.66 5.86
C THR A 43 -16.20 0.82 4.34
N ALA A 44 -16.43 2.01 3.81
CA ALA A 44 -16.35 2.25 2.37
C ALA A 44 -14.94 1.98 1.81
N ILE A 45 -13.89 2.43 2.50
CA ILE A 45 -12.50 2.17 2.12
C ILE A 45 -12.17 0.67 2.22
N GLN A 46 -12.54 0.03 3.34
CA GLN A 46 -12.31 -1.41 3.55
C GLN A 46 -13.03 -2.28 2.51
N THR A 47 -14.26 -1.90 2.12
CA THR A 47 -14.99 -2.56 1.03
C THR A 47 -14.24 -2.41 -0.28
N LEU A 48 -13.80 -1.21 -0.66
CA LEU A 48 -13.06 -1.01 -1.90
C LEU A 48 -11.73 -1.79 -1.92
N ILE A 49 -11.00 -1.83 -0.81
CA ILE A 49 -9.78 -2.66 -0.66
C ILE A 49 -10.11 -4.14 -0.91
N SER A 50 -11.19 -4.64 -0.28
CA SER A 50 -11.63 -6.03 -0.43
C SER A 50 -12.02 -6.36 -1.88
N GLU A 51 -12.72 -5.45 -2.56
CA GLU A 51 -13.09 -5.59 -3.98
C GLU A 51 -11.85 -5.61 -4.89
N TYR A 52 -10.83 -4.80 -4.62
CA TYR A 52 -9.56 -4.85 -5.35
C TYR A 52 -8.87 -6.21 -5.18
N HIS A 53 -8.80 -6.74 -3.96
CA HIS A 53 -8.22 -8.06 -3.72
C HIS A 53 -9.00 -9.17 -4.44
N GLY A 54 -10.33 -9.18 -4.32
CA GLY A 54 -11.19 -10.16 -4.98
C GLY A 54 -11.09 -10.10 -6.52
N THR A 55 -11.13 -8.89 -7.08
CA THR A 55 -11.03 -8.69 -8.54
C THR A 55 -9.64 -9.02 -9.07
N ARG A 56 -8.56 -8.74 -8.32
CA ARG A 56 -7.19 -9.17 -8.67
C ARG A 56 -7.10 -10.69 -8.81
N GLU A 57 -7.67 -11.45 -7.88
CA GLU A 57 -7.69 -12.92 -7.96
C GLU A 57 -8.47 -13.42 -9.19
N GLN A 58 -9.63 -12.82 -9.48
CA GLN A 58 -10.40 -13.16 -10.69
C GLN A 58 -9.63 -12.85 -11.99
N LEU A 59 -8.88 -11.75 -12.06
CA LEU A 59 -8.00 -11.45 -13.19
C LEU A 59 -6.88 -12.48 -13.32
N LEU A 60 -6.33 -12.95 -12.21
CA LEU A 60 -5.31 -14.00 -12.18
C LEU A 60 -5.87 -15.34 -12.70
N TRP A 61 -7.08 -15.72 -12.30
CA TRP A 61 -7.78 -16.87 -12.86
C TRP A 61 -8.07 -16.72 -14.35
N THR A 62 -8.50 -15.54 -14.79
CA THR A 62 -8.74 -15.23 -16.22
C THR A 62 -7.46 -15.39 -17.03
N LYS A 63 -6.33 -14.87 -16.54
CA LYS A 63 -5.02 -15.01 -17.18
C LYS A 63 -4.63 -16.48 -17.28
N TRP A 64 -4.82 -17.25 -16.21
CA TRP A 64 -4.53 -18.69 -16.22
C TRP A 64 -5.36 -19.44 -17.25
N GLY A 65 -6.68 -19.21 -17.30
CA GLY A 65 -7.57 -19.82 -18.28
C GLY A 65 -7.25 -19.46 -19.74
N GLN A 66 -6.57 -18.32 -19.96
CA GLN A 66 -6.12 -17.86 -21.29
C GLN A 66 -4.66 -18.23 -21.60
N GLY A 67 -3.95 -18.93 -20.71
CA GLY A 67 -2.52 -19.24 -20.88
C GLY A 67 -1.60 -18.01 -20.79
N ILE A 68 -2.06 -16.91 -20.19
CA ILE A 68 -1.28 -15.68 -20.00
C ILE A 68 -0.48 -15.78 -18.68
N PRO A 69 0.84 -15.49 -18.67
CA PRO A 69 1.64 -15.53 -17.44
C PRO A 69 1.13 -14.59 -16.34
N ARG A 70 1.19 -15.04 -15.07
CA ARG A 70 0.63 -14.35 -13.89
C ARG A 70 1.15 -12.93 -13.63
N SER A 71 2.29 -12.54 -14.21
CA SER A 71 2.97 -11.25 -13.94
C SER A 71 3.37 -11.09 -12.47
N GLU A 72 3.86 -12.17 -11.88
CA GLU A 72 4.24 -12.28 -10.46
C GLU A 72 5.21 -11.19 -9.99
N SER A 73 6.21 -10.83 -10.80
CA SER A 73 7.14 -9.74 -10.46
C SER A 73 6.45 -8.41 -10.22
N ARG A 74 5.46 -8.06 -11.04
CA ARG A 74 4.67 -6.82 -10.87
C ARG A 74 3.84 -6.87 -9.58
N SER A 75 3.33 -8.05 -9.24
CA SER A 75 2.57 -8.27 -8.02
C SER A 75 3.46 -8.07 -6.79
N LEU A 76 4.62 -8.73 -6.75
CA LEU A 76 5.56 -8.62 -5.63
C LEU A 76 6.06 -7.18 -5.43
N ILE A 77 6.33 -6.46 -6.51
CA ILE A 77 6.74 -5.04 -6.45
C ILE A 77 5.61 -4.16 -5.91
N ALA A 78 4.36 -4.43 -6.29
CA ALA A 78 3.20 -3.70 -5.77
C ALA A 78 2.96 -4.00 -4.28
N ASP A 79 3.05 -5.27 -3.88
CA ASP A 79 2.89 -5.69 -2.48
C ASP A 79 3.99 -5.06 -1.59
N LEU A 80 5.25 -5.02 -2.07
CA LEU A 80 6.34 -4.32 -1.37
C LEU A 80 6.08 -2.80 -1.25
N SER A 81 5.50 -2.18 -2.28
CA SER A 81 5.19 -0.74 -2.26
C SER A 81 4.06 -0.42 -1.27
N ALA A 82 3.05 -1.27 -1.17
CA ALA A 82 1.99 -1.16 -0.18
C ALA A 82 2.54 -1.28 1.25
N ALA A 83 3.37 -2.30 1.51
CA ALA A 83 3.99 -2.51 2.82
C ALA A 83 4.88 -1.32 3.26
N ARG A 84 5.63 -0.72 2.32
CA ARG A 84 6.41 0.51 2.59
C ARG A 84 5.51 1.68 2.99
N THR A 85 4.42 1.88 2.25
CA THR A 85 3.49 2.99 2.50
C THR A 85 2.85 2.86 3.87
N GLU A 86 2.38 1.66 4.21
CA GLU A 86 1.82 1.35 5.52
C GLU A 86 2.86 1.56 6.64
N PHE A 87 4.08 1.02 6.47
CA PHE A 87 5.16 1.22 7.44
C PHE A 87 5.47 2.70 7.69
N ILE A 88 5.55 3.52 6.63
CA ILE A 88 5.75 4.97 6.74
C ILE A 88 4.60 5.64 7.51
N SER A 89 3.35 5.24 7.24
CA SER A 89 2.18 5.85 7.88
C SER A 89 2.16 5.70 9.40
N TYR A 90 2.83 4.69 9.95
CA TYR A 90 2.89 4.43 11.40
C TYR A 90 3.87 5.31 12.18
N PHE A 91 4.85 5.94 11.52
CA PHE A 91 5.83 6.77 12.20
C PHE A 91 5.86 8.23 11.72
N LEU A 92 5.15 8.56 10.64
CA LEU A 92 5.20 9.88 10.02
C LEU A 92 4.71 11.02 10.92
N ASP A 93 3.83 10.71 11.87
CA ASP A 93 3.25 11.65 12.84
C ASP A 93 4.03 11.71 14.18
N MET A 94 5.05 10.87 14.35
CA MET A 94 5.90 10.86 15.54
C MET A 94 6.90 12.02 15.52
N ASN A 95 7.10 12.68 16.67
CA ASN A 95 8.19 13.63 16.85
C ASN A 95 9.50 12.93 17.29
N ASP A 96 10.62 13.65 17.23
CA ASP A 96 11.96 13.15 17.55
C ASP A 96 12.02 12.40 18.89
N ASN A 97 11.46 12.97 19.96
CA ASN A 97 11.45 12.33 21.27
C ASN A 97 10.64 11.02 21.26
N GLN A 98 9.53 10.96 20.52
CA GLN A 98 8.73 9.74 20.42
C GLN A 98 9.43 8.66 19.59
N LEU A 99 10.22 9.06 18.57
CA LEU A 99 10.99 8.13 17.75
C LEU A 99 12.11 7.43 18.55
N GLU A 100 12.77 8.18 19.44
CA GLU A 100 13.89 7.69 20.26
C GLU A 100 13.44 6.89 21.49
N GLN A 101 12.20 7.06 21.95
CA GLN A 101 11.70 6.40 23.15
C GLN A 101 11.47 4.89 22.94
N ASN A 102 11.92 4.09 23.91
CA ASN A 102 11.62 2.66 24.01
C ASN A 102 10.30 2.44 24.77
N VAL A 103 9.16 2.65 24.11
CA VAL A 103 7.84 2.63 24.76
C VAL A 103 7.10 1.29 24.58
N ALA A 104 7.53 0.42 23.67
CA ALA A 104 6.79 -0.80 23.31
C ALA A 104 7.34 -2.09 23.95
N PRO A 105 6.47 -3.05 24.34
CA PRO A 105 6.84 -4.33 24.97
C PRO A 105 7.49 -5.35 24.01
N ALA A 106 7.58 -5.05 22.72
CA ALA A 106 8.34 -5.86 21.77
C ALA A 106 9.84 -5.56 21.93
N GLU A 107 10.51 -6.33 22.79
CA GLU A 107 11.98 -6.43 22.92
C GLU A 107 12.76 -5.14 23.24
N GLY A 108 12.08 -4.03 23.58
CA GLY A 108 12.74 -2.78 23.98
C GLY A 108 13.35 -1.99 22.83
N GLU A 109 12.90 -2.20 21.59
CA GLU A 109 13.30 -1.39 20.43
C GLU A 109 12.52 -0.06 20.36
N SER A 110 13.20 1.02 19.96
CA SER A 110 12.57 2.30 19.63
C SER A 110 11.98 2.27 18.22
N ALA A 111 11.06 3.19 17.91
CA ALA A 111 10.57 3.34 16.53
C ALA A 111 11.72 3.67 15.57
N GLU A 112 12.69 4.49 16.00
CA GLU A 112 13.91 4.77 15.23
C GLU A 112 14.71 3.49 14.91
N SER A 113 14.86 2.57 15.86
CA SER A 113 15.52 1.27 15.64
C SER A 113 14.82 0.46 14.55
N LEU A 114 13.48 0.38 14.60
CA LEU A 114 12.66 -0.33 13.62
C LEU A 114 12.78 0.30 12.22
N ILE A 115 12.78 1.63 12.14
CA ILE A 115 12.98 2.38 10.88
C ILE A 115 14.37 2.09 10.31
N ASN A 116 15.42 2.18 11.13
CA ASN A 116 16.80 1.92 10.73
C ASN A 116 16.99 0.48 10.24
N LYS A 117 16.35 -0.50 10.90
CA LYS A 117 16.32 -1.90 10.45
C LYS A 117 15.72 -2.03 9.06
N MET A 118 14.54 -1.42 8.82
CA MET A 118 13.92 -1.46 7.50
C MET A 118 14.75 -0.75 6.43
N LEU A 119 15.35 0.41 6.73
CA LEU A 119 16.28 1.09 5.82
C LEU A 119 17.50 0.24 5.46
N SER A 120 18.03 -0.54 6.41
CA SER A 120 19.13 -1.47 6.17
C SER A 120 18.72 -2.60 5.21
N LEU A 121 17.57 -3.22 5.46
CA LEU A 121 17.01 -4.28 4.60
C LEU A 121 16.73 -3.77 3.17
N GLU A 122 16.19 -2.56 3.03
CA GLU A 122 15.96 -1.91 1.73
C GLU A 122 17.26 -1.69 0.95
N LYS A 123 18.32 -1.21 1.62
CA LYS A 123 19.64 -1.04 1.02
C LYS A 123 20.25 -2.38 0.60
N GLN A 124 20.08 -3.42 1.41
CA GLN A 124 20.54 -4.76 1.08
C GLN A 124 19.84 -5.30 -0.17
N LEU A 125 18.50 -5.19 -0.23
CA LEU A 125 17.74 -5.57 -1.42
C LEU A 125 18.21 -4.81 -2.66
N LEU A 126 18.40 -3.49 -2.55
CA LEU A 126 18.89 -2.67 -3.66
C LEU A 126 20.28 -3.11 -4.16
N SER A 127 21.20 -3.45 -3.26
CA SER A 127 22.52 -3.98 -3.64
C SER A 127 22.38 -5.28 -4.42
N LEU A 128 21.62 -6.24 -3.87
CA LEU A 128 21.38 -7.54 -4.50
C LEU A 128 20.75 -7.39 -5.88
N LEU A 129 19.78 -6.49 -6.05
CA LEU A 129 19.15 -6.24 -7.35
C LEU A 129 20.12 -5.61 -8.35
N LYS A 130 20.97 -4.67 -7.93
CA LYS A 130 21.99 -4.04 -8.81
C LYS A 130 23.07 -5.00 -9.27
N GLU A 131 23.37 -6.02 -8.48
CA GLU A 131 24.37 -7.04 -8.82
C GLU A 131 23.84 -8.06 -9.85
N ASN A 132 22.52 -8.19 -9.97
CA ASN A 132 21.86 -9.30 -10.68
C ASN A 132 20.91 -8.85 -11.81
N ILE A 133 20.77 -7.55 -12.06
CA ILE A 133 20.00 -6.94 -13.17
C ILE A 133 20.93 -6.06 -13.99
#